data_AF-A0A527Y4K9-F1
#
_entry.id   AF-A0A527Y4K9-F1
#
_cell.length_a   1.000
_cell.length_b   1.000
_cell.length_c   1.000
_cell.angle_alpha   90.00
_cell.angle_beta   90.00
_cell.angle_gamma   90.00
#
_symmetry.space_group_name_H-M   'P 1'
#
loop_
_entity.id
_entity.type
_entity.pdbx_description
1 polymer ?
#
loop_
_entity_poly.entity_id
_entity_poly.type
_entity_poly.pdbx_seq_one_letter_code
_entity_poly.pdbx_strand_id
1 'polypeptide(L)' 'IRYYEDIGLLRPDRADNGYRDYSTVDVHRLRFLQRSRSLGFSVEECRQLLSLYGDKQRESADVKAIAEAKLA' A
#
# COMPACT_ATOMS: atom_id res chain seq x y z
N ILE A 1 5.17 2.85 9.92
CA ILE A 1 3.89 3.55 9.67
C ILE A 1 4.11 5.03 9.41
N ARG A 2 4.69 5.82 10.34
CA ARG A 2 4.98 7.26 10.12
C ARG A 2 5.72 7.54 8.81
N TYR A 3 6.78 6.80 8.52
CA TYR A 3 7.48 6.89 7.23
C TYR A 3 6.56 6.75 6.01
N TYR A 4 5.57 5.85 6.03
CA TYR A 4 4.64 5.68 4.92
C TYR A 4 3.66 6.85 4.79
N GLU A 5 3.33 7.52 5.90
CA GLU A 5 2.55 8.74 5.88
C GLU A 5 3.37 9.92 5.33
N ASP A 6 4.62 10.05 5.75
CA ASP A 6 5.53 11.12 5.30
C ASP A 6 5.72 11.10 3.77
N ILE A 7 5.80 9.90 3.18
CA ILE A 7 5.91 9.73 1.72
C ILE A 7 4.55 9.59 1.01
N GLY A 8 3.45 9.80 1.73
CA GLY A 8 2.09 9.83 1.19
C GLY A 8 1.51 8.49 0.74
N LEU A 9 2.07 7.36 1.19
CA LEU A 9 1.51 6.01 0.96
C LEU A 9 0.33 5.67 1.87
N LEU A 10 0.18 6.41 2.98
CA LEU A 10 -0.90 6.25 3.93
C LEU A 10 -1.37 7.63 4.38
N ARG A 11 -2.68 7.85 4.44
CA ARG A 11 -3.26 9.10 4.94
C ARG A 11 -4.40 8.76 5.90
N PRO A 12 -4.10 8.47 7.17
CA PRO A 12 -5.13 8.23 8.16
C PRO A 12 -5.84 9.55 8.48
N ASP A 13 -7.09 9.44 8.91
CA ASP A 13 -7.80 10.56 9.48
C ASP A 13 -7.21 10.91 10.85
N ARG A 14 -7.66 12.04 11.42
CA ARG A 14 -7.32 12.43 12.79
C ARG A 14 -8.59 12.52 13.61
N ALA A 15 -8.56 11.89 14.78
CA ALA A 15 -9.60 12.07 15.79
C ALA A 15 -9.54 13.49 16.37
N ASP A 16 -10.61 13.92 17.03
CA ASP A 16 -10.76 15.27 17.60
C ASP A 16 -9.65 15.66 18.60
N ASN A 17 -9.02 14.65 19.21
CA ASN A 17 -7.89 14.80 20.13
C ASN A 17 -6.52 14.86 19.41
N GLY A 18 -6.49 14.91 18.08
CA GLY A 18 -5.30 15.03 17.25
C GLY A 18 -4.54 13.72 16.99
N TYR A 19 -4.98 12.60 17.55
CA TYR A 19 -4.39 11.29 17.30
C TYR A 19 -4.81 10.73 15.94
N ARG A 20 -3.98 9.85 15.38
CA ARG A 20 -4.27 9.18 14.10
C ARG A 20 -5.39 8.18 14.30
N ASP A 21 -6.41 8.28 13.45
CA ASP A 21 -7.50 7.33 13.38
C ASP A 21 -7.36 6.52 12.09
N TYR A 22 -7.15 5.22 12.23
CA TYR A 22 -6.92 4.32 11.11
C TYR A 22 -8.21 3.60 10.76
N SER A 23 -8.76 3.90 9.59
CA SER A 23 -9.91 3.17 9.07
C SER A 23 -9.54 1.71 8.75
N THR A 24 -10.55 0.86 8.56
CA THR A 24 -10.35 -0.51 8.08
C THR A 24 -9.56 -0.53 6.76
N VAL A 25 -9.78 0.45 5.88
CA VAL A 25 -9.06 0.57 4.61
C VAL A 25 -7.57 0.84 4.84
N ASP A 26 -7.24 1.68 5.81
CA ASP A 26 -5.84 1.98 6.17
C ASP A 26 -5.15 0.75 6.74
N VAL A 27 -5.84 -0.02 7.57
CA VAL A 27 -5.33 -1.30 8.09
C VAL A 27 -5.09 -2.29 6.95
N HIS A 28 -5.99 -2.37 5.97
CA HIS A 28 -5.79 -3.22 4.78
C HIS A 28 -4.57 -2.78 3.95
N ARG A 29 -4.40 -1.48 3.71
CA ARG A 29 -3.21 -0.93 3.04
C ARG A 29 -1.92 -1.24 3.80
N LEU A 30 -1.93 -1.10 5.12
CA LEU A 30 -0.77 -1.42 5.96
C LEU A 30 -0.40 -2.90 5.90
N ARG A 31 -1.38 -3.81 5.94
CA ARG A 31 -1.15 -5.25 5.76
C ARG A 31 -0.65 -5.59 4.37
N PHE A 32 -1.10 -4.87 3.35
CA PHE A 32 -0.59 -5.01 1.99
C PHE A 32 0.89 -4.62 1.92
N LEU A 33 1.23 -3.41 2.38
CA LEU A 33 2.61 -2.91 2.46
C LEU A 33 3.52 -3.86 3.23
N GLN A 34 3.06 -4.39 4.37
CA GLN A 34 3.83 -5.34 5.16
C GLN A 34 4.18 -6.60 4.35
N ARG A 35 3.20 -7.18 3.65
CA ARG A 35 3.40 -8.40 2.84
C ARG A 35 4.29 -8.15 1.63
N SER A 36 4.09 -7.04 0.93
CA SER A 36 4.95 -6.68 -0.21
C SER A 36 6.39 -6.43 0.23
N ARG A 37 6.60 -5.73 1.35
CA ARG A 37 7.95 -5.53 1.90
C ARG A 37 8.60 -6.85 2.32
N SER A 38 7.86 -7.81 2.88
CA SER A 38 8.42 -9.13 3.21
C SER A 38 8.79 -9.97 1.98
N LEU A 39 8.17 -9.70 0.83
CA LEU A 39 8.51 -10.33 -0.45
C LEU A 39 9.67 -9.62 -1.17
N GLY A 40 10.29 -8.61 -0.55
CA GLY A 40 11.44 -7.91 -1.13
C GLY A 40 11.08 -6.80 -2.12
N PHE A 41 9.81 -6.37 -2.17
CA PHE A 41 9.43 -5.17 -2.92
C PHE A 41 9.99 -3.91 -2.23
N SER A 42 10.56 -3.03 -3.02
CA SER A 42 10.90 -1.66 -2.66
C SER A 42 9.64 -0.86 -2.33
N VAL A 43 9.85 0.27 -1.67
CA VAL A 43 8.76 1.18 -1.30
C VAL A 43 8.07 1.75 -2.55
N GLU A 44 8.82 1.96 -3.64
CA GLU A 44 8.29 2.49 -4.90
C GLU A 44 7.48 1.43 -5.67
N GLU A 45 7.93 0.17 -5.70
CA GLU A 45 7.13 -0.94 -6.23
C GLU A 45 5.84 -1.12 -5.41
N CYS A 46 5.91 -0.97 -4.09
CA CYS A 46 4.73 -1.01 -3.23
C CYS A 46 3.73 0.12 -3.55
N ARG A 47 4.21 1.29 -3.98
CA ARG A 47 3.37 2.41 -4.42
C ARG A 47 2.58 2.05 -5.66
N GLN A 48 3.25 1.48 -6.67
CA GLN A 48 2.63 1.04 -7.92
C GLN A 48 1.60 -0.07 -7.65
N LEU A 49 1.94 -1.02 -6.79
CA LEU A 49 1.02 -2.08 -6.41
C LEU A 49 -0.22 -1.54 -5.65
N LEU A 50 -0.05 -0.52 -4.79
CA LEU A 50 -1.16 0.12 -4.09
C LEU A 50 -2.06 0.96 -5.00
N SER A 51 -1.50 1.64 -6.01
CA SER A 51 -2.32 2.37 -6.98
C SER A 51 -3.23 1.42 -7.77
N LEU A 52 -2.74 0.22 -8.07
CA LEU A 52 -3.53 -0.82 -8.75
C LEU A 52 -4.61 -1.41 -7.82
N TYR A 53 -4.35 -1.50 -6.51
CA TYR A 53 -5.33 -2.01 -5.53
C TYR A 53 -6.53 -1.08 -5.33
N GLY A 54 -6.34 0.24 -5.46
CA GLY A 54 -7.40 1.24 -5.28
C GLY A 54 -8.34 1.36 -6.48
N ASP A 55 -7.90 0.97 -7.67
CA ASP A 55 -8.64 1.13 -8.92
C ASP A 55 -9.25 -0.22 -9.34
N LYS A 56 -10.37 -0.60 -8.72
CA LYS A 56 -11.05 -1.89 -8.98
C LYS A 56 -11.48 -2.11 -10.44
N GLN A 57 -11.36 -1.10 -11.31
CA GLN A 57 -11.61 -1.20 -12.75
C GLN A 57 -10.36 -1.28 -13.63
N ARG A 58 -9.14 -1.15 -13.08
CA ARG A 58 -7.89 -1.20 -13.86
C ARG A 58 -6.99 -2.38 -13.48
N GLU A 59 -6.92 -3.30 -14.43
CA GLU A 59 -5.85 -4.26 -14.76
C GLU A 59 -5.11 -4.96 -13.61
N SER A 60 -5.72 -6.03 -13.07
CA SER A 60 -5.02 -7.12 -12.38
C SER A 60 -3.86 -7.74 -13.19
N ALA A 61 -3.80 -7.50 -14.50
CA ALA A 61 -2.73 -7.95 -15.38
C ALA A 61 -1.38 -7.29 -15.03
N ASP A 62 -1.37 -5.98 -14.75
CA ASP A 62 -0.16 -5.25 -14.37
C ASP A 62 0.37 -5.70 -13.00
N VAL A 63 -0.54 -5.95 -12.05
CA VAL A 63 -0.19 -6.50 -10.72
C VAL A 63 0.48 -7.86 -10.88
N LYS A 64 -0.08 -8.71 -11.74
CA LYS A 64 0.44 -10.05 -12.01
C LYS A 64 1.82 -9.99 -12.67
N ALA A 65 2.01 -9.11 -13.66
CA ALA A 65 3.30 -8.93 -14.33
C ALA A 65 4.41 -8.45 -13.37
N ILE A 66 4.12 -7.49 -12.49
CA ILE A 66 5.09 -7.01 -11.48
C ILE A 66 5.45 -8.14 -10.49
N ALA A 67 4.46 -8.95 -10.08
CA ALA A 67 4.70 -10.07 -9.18
C ALA A 67 5.50 -11.21 -9.85
N GLU A 68 5.20 -11.54 -11.10
CA GLU A 68 5.88 -12.59 -11.87
C GLU A 68 7.34 -12.19 -12.19
N ALA A 69 7.60 -10.93 -12.52
CA ALA A 69 8.95 -10.44 -12.77
C ALA A 69 9.89 -10.52 -11.55
N LYS A 70 9.33 -10.59 -10.33
CA LYS A 70 10.10 -10.69 -9.08
C LYS A 70 10.36 -12.13 -8.64
N LEU A 71 9.57 -13.09 -9.15
CA LEU A 71 9.66 -14.52 -8.86
C LEU A 71 10.54 -15.29 -9.87
N ALA A 72 10.90 -14.66 -10.99
CA ALA A 72 11.86 -15.15 -11.97
C ALA A 72 13.30 -14.78 -11.57
#